data_AF-A0A3B5MC45-F1
#
_entry.id   AF-A0A3B5MC45-F1
#
_cell.length_a   1.000
_cell.length_b   1.000
_cell.length_c   1.000
_cell.angle_alpha   90.00
_cell.angle_beta   90.00
_cell.angle_gamma   90.00
#
_symmetry.space_group_name_H-M   'P 1'
#
loop_
_entity.id
_entity.type
_entity.pdbx_description
1 polymer ?
#
loop_
_entity_poly.entity_id
_entity_poly.type
_entity_poly.pdbx_seq_one_letter_code
_entity_poly.pdbx_strand_id
1 'polypeptide(L)'
;NYNKSTNVVCVVGSELNVNVDSAPPGSNFFSVKCTPNVKFELRPPLGESSQQALIPLSGNSVILISMSKISLDVDADRDGIVEKNNPNKESWTWGPKGHGAILLVNCDSENIYNKSPDREDPRKLKVALKDMSLMVLRTRGPAELPEGYKLAMHISQGDAESVRVFRKDYPLVLSSEVLSKKVPYLGGSAEMNFYVEGLRFSDKDFDGL
;
A
#
# COMPACT_ATOMS: atom_id res chain seq x y z
N ASN A 1 6.39 11.87 -32.87
CA ASN A 1 7.46 11.10 -32.18
C ASN A 1 6.95 9.68 -31.94
N TYR A 2 6.98 8.86 -32.99
CA TYR A 2 6.66 7.44 -32.93
C TYR A 2 7.93 6.71 -32.48
N ASN A 3 7.87 5.79 -31.50
CA ASN A 3 9.01 5.12 -30.81
C ASN A 3 9.52 5.72 -29.49
N LYS A 4 8.67 6.38 -28.70
CA LYS A 4 9.00 6.67 -27.30
C LYS A 4 8.16 5.83 -26.35
N SER A 5 8.81 5.00 -25.54
CA SER A 5 8.14 4.27 -24.46
C SER A 5 7.53 5.25 -23.46
N THR A 6 6.26 5.05 -23.12
CA THR A 6 5.56 5.85 -22.11
C THR A 6 5.37 4.99 -20.86
N ASN A 7 5.87 5.47 -19.72
CA ASN A 7 5.73 4.79 -18.44
C ASN A 7 4.58 5.44 -17.65
N VAL A 8 3.59 4.64 -17.25
CA VAL A 8 2.45 5.12 -16.47
C VAL A 8 2.22 4.18 -15.30
N VAL A 9 1.92 4.73 -14.11
CA VAL A 9 1.47 3.95 -12.96
C VAL A 9 -0.01 4.12 -12.76
N CYS A 10 -0.66 2.97 -12.63
CA CYS A 10 -2.02 2.87 -12.17
C CYS A 10 -1.99 2.58 -10.66
N VAL A 11 -2.73 3.37 -9.88
CA VAL A 11 -3.01 3.02 -8.48
C VAL A 11 -3.82 1.71 -8.50
N VAL A 12 -3.56 0.82 -7.56
CA VAL A 12 -4.34 -0.43 -7.48
C VAL A 12 -5.80 -0.08 -7.24
N GLY A 13 -6.70 -0.68 -8.01
CA GLY A 13 -8.12 -0.38 -7.97
C GLY A 13 -8.54 0.81 -8.84
N SER A 14 -7.60 1.55 -9.44
CA SER A 14 -7.91 2.53 -10.48
C SER A 14 -7.80 1.91 -11.88
N GLU A 15 -8.36 2.61 -12.85
CA GLU A 15 -8.32 2.27 -14.26
C GLU A 15 -7.41 3.25 -15.02
N LEU A 16 -6.38 2.76 -15.72
CA LEU A 16 -5.59 3.60 -16.64
C LEU A 16 -6.11 3.50 -18.08
N ASN A 17 -6.57 4.60 -18.65
CA ASN A 17 -6.96 4.68 -20.06
C ASN A 17 -5.74 5.03 -20.95
N VAL A 18 -5.31 4.10 -21.80
CA VAL A 18 -4.26 4.35 -22.79
C VAL A 18 -4.88 4.52 -24.18
N ASN A 19 -4.75 5.71 -24.77
CA ASN A 19 -5.17 5.96 -26.14
C ASN A 19 -4.10 5.43 -27.14
N VAL A 20 -4.54 4.65 -28.13
CA VAL A 20 -3.67 4.02 -29.15
C VAL A 20 -3.50 4.88 -30.42
N ASP A 21 -4.00 6.12 -30.44
CA ASP A 21 -3.91 7.06 -31.58
C ASP A 21 -2.49 7.47 -32.00
N SER A 22 -1.47 7.05 -31.25
CA SER A 22 -0.06 7.26 -31.60
C SER A 22 0.48 6.25 -32.62
N ALA A 23 -0.38 5.59 -33.41
CA ALA A 23 0.05 4.64 -34.42
C ALA A 23 0.73 5.33 -35.62
N PRO A 24 1.77 4.73 -36.24
CA PRO A 24 2.38 5.25 -37.45
C PRO A 24 1.36 5.40 -38.60
N PRO A 25 1.51 6.40 -39.49
CA PRO A 25 0.62 6.55 -40.64
C PRO A 25 0.52 5.26 -41.47
N GLY A 26 -0.69 4.85 -41.84
CA GLY A 26 -0.95 3.63 -42.61
C GLY A 26 -1.09 2.35 -41.77
N SER A 27 -1.04 2.45 -40.45
CA SER A 27 -1.28 1.30 -39.55
C SER A 27 -2.78 0.99 -39.46
N ASN A 28 -3.14 -0.27 -39.67
CA ASN A 28 -4.55 -0.72 -39.66
C ASN A 28 -4.93 -1.53 -38.41
N PHE A 29 -3.94 -2.13 -37.74
CA PHE A 29 -4.17 -3.01 -36.59
C PHE A 29 -3.07 -2.85 -35.55
N PHE A 30 -3.39 -3.22 -34.30
CA PHE A 30 -2.45 -3.31 -33.19
C PHE A 30 -2.59 -4.63 -32.44
N SER A 31 -1.63 -4.94 -31.57
CA SER A 31 -1.74 -6.05 -30.64
C SER A 31 -1.23 -5.61 -29.27
N VAL A 32 -1.78 -6.18 -28.21
CA VAL A 32 -1.36 -5.91 -26.83
C VAL A 32 -0.72 -7.17 -26.27
N LYS A 33 0.49 -7.02 -25.73
CA LYS A 33 1.16 -8.07 -24.97
C LYS A 33 1.33 -7.58 -23.54
N CYS A 34 0.82 -8.35 -22.59
CA CYS A 34 0.93 -8.08 -21.17
C CYS A 34 1.78 -9.14 -20.49
N THR A 35 2.46 -8.76 -19.41
CA THR A 35 3.06 -9.74 -18.50
C THR A 35 1.96 -10.47 -17.72
N PRO A 36 2.22 -11.66 -17.13
CA PRO A 36 1.18 -12.45 -16.46
C PRO A 36 0.40 -11.73 -15.34
N ASN A 37 1.00 -10.69 -14.76
CA ASN A 37 0.43 -9.94 -13.64
C ASN A 37 -0.27 -8.64 -14.08
N VAL A 38 -0.31 -8.34 -15.38
CA VAL A 38 -1.00 -7.18 -15.94
C VAL A 38 -2.25 -7.67 -16.64
N LYS A 39 -3.41 -7.27 -16.12
CA LYS A 39 -4.69 -7.45 -16.82
C LYS A 39 -4.94 -6.24 -17.70
N PHE A 40 -5.50 -6.48 -18.88
CA PHE A 40 -6.01 -5.43 -19.74
C PHE A 40 -7.39 -5.75 -20.27
N GLU A 41 -8.13 -4.70 -20.56
CA GLU A 41 -9.43 -4.74 -21.23
C GLU A 41 -9.42 -3.75 -22.39
N LEU A 42 -10.13 -4.08 -23.46
CA LEU A 42 -10.30 -3.22 -24.62
C LEU A 42 -11.68 -2.59 -24.57
N ARG A 43 -11.74 -1.27 -24.78
CA ARG A 43 -13.01 -0.56 -24.99
C ARG A 43 -13.05 0.04 -26.41
N PRO A 44 -14.12 -0.24 -27.19
CA PRO A 44 -15.22 -1.17 -26.91
C PRO A 44 -14.77 -2.65 -26.88
N PRO A 45 -15.51 -3.55 -26.20
CA PRO A 45 -15.17 -4.97 -26.14
C PRO A 45 -15.18 -5.62 -27.53
N LEU A 46 -14.18 -6.46 -27.82
CA LEU A 46 -14.19 -7.28 -29.03
C LEU A 46 -15.21 -8.42 -28.87
N GLY A 47 -15.97 -8.73 -29.93
CA GLY A 47 -16.85 -9.91 -29.94
C GLY A 47 -16.07 -11.21 -29.69
N GLU A 48 -16.73 -12.24 -29.15
CA GLU A 48 -16.14 -13.47 -28.56
C GLU A 48 -15.19 -14.31 -29.45
N SER A 49 -14.89 -13.89 -30.69
CA SER A 49 -14.10 -14.65 -31.66
C SER A 49 -12.59 -14.35 -31.69
N SER A 50 -12.04 -13.51 -30.81
CA SER A 50 -10.69 -12.97 -31.00
C SER A 50 -9.69 -13.39 -29.92
N GLN A 51 -9.55 -14.69 -29.68
CA GLN A 51 -8.51 -15.20 -28.77
C GLN A 51 -7.07 -15.19 -29.35
N GLN A 52 -6.83 -14.56 -30.52
CA GLN A 52 -5.48 -14.40 -31.08
C GLN A 52 -5.30 -13.23 -32.09
N ALA A 53 -6.28 -12.32 -32.24
CA ALA A 53 -6.38 -11.49 -33.44
C ALA A 53 -5.86 -10.06 -33.28
N LEU A 54 -5.11 -9.60 -34.28
CA LEU A 54 -4.85 -8.20 -34.60
C LEU A 54 -6.10 -7.34 -34.35
N ILE A 55 -5.99 -6.37 -33.43
CA ILE A 55 -7.08 -5.50 -32.99
C ILE A 55 -7.17 -4.32 -33.98
N PRO A 56 -8.34 -4.01 -34.57
CA PRO A 56 -8.47 -2.87 -35.46
C PRO A 56 -8.07 -1.57 -34.76
N LEU A 57 -7.20 -0.77 -35.38
CA LEU A 57 -6.91 0.59 -34.92
C LEU A 57 -8.12 1.48 -35.24
N SER A 58 -8.92 1.76 -34.22
CA SER A 58 -9.99 2.76 -34.29
C SER A 58 -9.60 3.95 -33.42
N GLY A 59 -9.99 5.17 -33.82
CA GLY A 59 -9.61 6.42 -33.12
C GLY A 59 -10.07 6.56 -31.66
N ASN A 60 -10.70 5.51 -31.10
CA ASN A 60 -11.21 5.45 -29.73
C ASN A 60 -10.72 4.20 -28.97
N SER A 61 -9.73 3.47 -29.49
CA SER A 61 -9.24 2.26 -28.83
C SER A 61 -8.51 2.63 -27.54
N VAL A 62 -9.06 2.19 -26.40
CA VAL A 62 -8.48 2.39 -25.08
C VAL A 62 -8.00 1.06 -24.50
N ILE A 63 -6.74 0.99 -24.06
CA ILE A 63 -6.20 -0.13 -23.29
C ILE A 63 -6.24 0.23 -21.81
N LEU A 64 -6.90 -0.62 -21.03
CA LEU A 64 -6.91 -0.54 -19.58
C LEU A 64 -5.71 -1.29 -18.97
N ILE A 65 -4.90 -0.68 -18.10
CA ILE A 65 -3.79 -1.37 -17.39
C ILE A 65 -3.97 -1.22 -15.88
N SER A 66 -3.97 -2.33 -15.12
CA SER A 66 -4.12 -2.30 -13.66
C SER A 66 -2.98 -3.01 -12.91
N MET A 67 -2.55 -2.41 -11.79
CA MET A 67 -1.78 -3.08 -10.74
C MET A 67 -2.73 -3.96 -9.93
N SER A 68 -2.33 -5.21 -9.65
CA SER A 68 -3.30 -6.21 -9.16
C SER A 68 -3.65 -6.11 -7.68
N LYS A 69 -2.73 -5.70 -6.78
CA LYS A 69 -3.04 -5.51 -5.36
C LYS A 69 -2.01 -4.65 -4.61
N ILE A 70 -2.45 -3.67 -3.84
CA ILE A 70 -1.73 -3.05 -2.74
C ILE A 70 -2.74 -2.90 -1.61
N SER A 71 -2.38 -3.32 -0.42
CA SER A 71 -3.25 -3.27 0.73
C SER A 71 -2.39 -3.04 1.95
N LEU A 72 -2.71 -1.99 2.71
CA LEU A 72 -2.20 -1.84 4.06
C LEU A 72 -3.27 -2.42 4.99
N ASP A 73 -2.93 -3.49 5.67
CA ASP A 73 -3.85 -4.30 6.44
C ASP A 73 -3.49 -4.27 7.92
N VAL A 74 -4.50 -4.36 8.77
CA VAL A 74 -4.44 -4.33 10.23
C VAL A 74 -5.44 -5.35 10.77
N ASP A 75 -5.29 -5.74 12.04
CA ASP A 75 -6.24 -6.60 12.77
C ASP A 75 -7.51 -5.79 13.11
N ALA A 76 -8.48 -5.73 12.18
CA ALA A 76 -9.70 -4.93 12.37
C ALA A 76 -10.88 -5.71 12.95
N ASP A 77 -10.82 -7.05 12.97
CA ASP A 77 -11.82 -7.90 13.65
C ASP A 77 -11.43 -8.28 15.09
N ARG A 78 -10.23 -7.90 15.51
CA ARG A 78 -9.72 -7.95 16.89
C ARG A 78 -9.50 -9.37 17.39
N ASP A 79 -9.05 -10.26 16.52
CA ASP A 79 -8.74 -11.66 16.85
C ASP A 79 -7.25 -11.91 17.13
N GLY A 80 -6.41 -10.88 16.98
CA GLY A 80 -4.96 -10.94 17.14
C GLY A 80 -4.19 -11.28 15.86
N ILE A 81 -4.87 -11.44 14.72
CA ILE A 81 -4.30 -11.82 13.43
C ILE A 81 -4.65 -10.77 12.39
N VAL A 82 -3.64 -10.24 11.69
CA VAL A 82 -3.88 -9.26 10.61
C VAL A 82 -4.50 -9.94 9.38
N GLU A 83 -5.80 -9.77 9.21
CA GLU A 83 -6.59 -10.27 8.10
C GLU A 83 -6.28 -9.54 6.79
N LYS A 84 -6.73 -10.13 5.66
CA LYS A 84 -6.42 -9.62 4.31
C LYS A 84 -7.51 -8.68 3.81
N ASN A 85 -7.20 -7.39 3.76
CA ASN A 85 -8.05 -6.34 3.20
C ASN A 85 -9.48 -6.36 3.77
N ASN A 86 -9.60 -6.30 5.09
CA ASN A 86 -10.89 -6.16 5.75
C ASN A 86 -11.61 -4.91 5.23
N PRO A 87 -12.89 -5.02 4.80
CA PRO A 87 -13.64 -3.88 4.29
C PRO A 87 -13.85 -2.76 5.33
N ASN A 88 -13.75 -3.07 6.62
CA ASN A 88 -14.00 -2.12 7.70
C ASN A 88 -12.72 -1.51 8.30
N LYS A 89 -11.53 -1.84 7.76
CA LYS A 89 -10.23 -1.41 8.33
C LYS A 89 -10.01 0.11 8.37
N GLU A 90 -10.80 0.87 7.63
CA GLU A 90 -10.73 2.34 7.56
C GLU A 90 -11.67 3.04 8.56
N SER A 91 -12.34 2.29 9.43
CA SER A 91 -13.31 2.84 10.37
C SER A 91 -13.30 2.09 11.69
N TRP A 92 -13.75 2.76 12.75
CA TRP A 92 -13.72 2.23 14.11
C TRP A 92 -15.08 2.33 14.78
N THR A 93 -15.56 1.23 15.36
CA THR A 93 -16.86 1.17 16.03
C THR A 93 -16.82 0.43 17.36
N TRP A 94 -17.61 0.92 18.32
CA TRP A 94 -17.79 0.29 19.64
C TRP A 94 -18.71 -0.93 19.59
N GLY A 95 -18.61 -1.77 20.62
CA GLY A 95 -19.55 -2.86 20.89
C GLY A 95 -19.09 -4.24 20.39
N PRO A 96 -19.85 -5.30 20.70
CA PRO A 96 -19.47 -6.68 20.42
C PRO A 96 -19.46 -7.04 18.93
N LYS A 97 -20.08 -6.20 18.08
CA LYS A 97 -20.02 -6.30 16.61
C LYS A 97 -19.19 -5.17 16.00
N GLY A 98 -18.49 -4.40 16.83
CA GLY A 98 -17.64 -3.31 16.38
C GLY A 98 -16.37 -3.84 15.72
N HIS A 99 -15.72 -2.97 14.95
CA HIS A 99 -14.52 -3.28 14.18
C HIS A 99 -13.52 -2.12 14.28
N GLY A 100 -12.37 -2.31 13.65
CA GLY A 100 -11.29 -1.34 13.63
C GLY A 100 -10.18 -1.78 14.57
N ALA A 101 -8.95 -1.58 14.10
CA ALA A 101 -7.76 -2.00 14.82
C ALA A 101 -7.60 -1.24 16.14
N ILE A 102 -6.85 -1.86 17.05
CA ILE A 102 -6.56 -1.32 18.37
C ILE A 102 -5.05 -1.07 18.45
N LEU A 103 -4.70 0.02 19.13
CA LEU A 103 -3.32 0.41 19.37
C LEU A 103 -3.09 0.64 20.87
N LEU A 104 -1.98 0.11 21.38
CA LEU A 104 -1.56 0.33 22.76
C LEU A 104 -0.58 1.50 22.85
N VAL A 105 -0.71 2.29 23.91
CA VAL A 105 0.28 3.33 24.22
C VAL A 105 1.46 2.67 24.92
N ASN A 106 2.63 2.68 24.29
CA ASN A 106 3.85 2.05 24.83
C ASN A 106 4.44 2.92 25.96
N CYS A 107 4.02 2.63 27.20
CA CYS A 107 4.30 3.45 28.39
C CYS A 107 5.10 2.72 29.47
N ASP A 108 5.42 1.45 29.26
CA ASP A 108 6.27 0.69 30.16
C ASP A 108 7.76 0.93 29.83
N SER A 109 8.61 0.22 30.57
CA SER A 109 10.05 0.32 30.45
C SER A 109 10.64 -1.08 30.47
N GLU A 110 11.10 -1.51 29.32
CA GLU A 110 11.84 -2.75 29.09
C GLU A 110 13.25 -2.71 29.69
N ASN A 111 13.68 -1.56 30.24
CA ASN A 111 14.91 -1.44 31.01
C ASN A 111 14.68 -1.76 32.50
N ILE A 112 15.36 -2.81 32.97
CA ILE A 112 15.29 -3.29 34.35
C ILE A 112 15.98 -2.33 35.34
N TYR A 113 17.01 -1.61 34.88
CA TYR A 113 17.89 -0.81 35.76
C TYR A 113 17.57 0.68 35.75
N ASN A 114 17.17 1.23 34.60
CA ASN A 114 16.82 2.64 34.46
C ASN A 114 15.43 2.76 33.85
N LYS A 115 14.43 3.05 34.71
CA LYS A 115 13.02 3.14 34.32
C LYS A 115 12.77 4.46 33.58
N SER A 116 13.01 4.42 32.28
CA SER A 116 12.59 5.44 31.33
C SER A 116 11.69 4.76 30.29
N PRO A 117 10.55 5.37 29.90
CA PRO A 117 9.71 4.81 28.85
C PRO A 117 10.54 4.42 27.63
N ASP A 118 10.21 3.31 26.96
CA ASP A 118 11.01 2.81 25.82
C ASP A 118 10.97 3.68 24.57
N ARG A 119 10.30 4.83 24.70
CA ARG A 119 10.10 5.83 23.67
C ARG A 119 11.41 6.30 23.01
N GLU A 120 12.58 6.15 23.64
CA GLU A 120 13.81 6.83 23.21
C GLU A 120 14.93 5.92 22.64
N ASP A 121 14.83 4.58 22.68
CA ASP A 121 15.94 3.72 22.22
C ASP A 121 15.55 2.69 21.15
N PRO A 122 15.92 2.92 19.86
CA PRO A 122 15.72 1.99 18.76
C PRO A 122 16.35 0.60 18.96
N ARG A 123 17.33 0.47 19.86
CA ARG A 123 18.00 -0.81 20.18
C ARG A 123 17.11 -1.74 21.01
N LYS A 124 16.05 -1.21 21.63
CA LYS A 124 15.07 -1.98 22.40
C LYS A 124 13.93 -2.55 21.54
N LEU A 125 13.89 -2.20 20.26
CA LEU A 125 12.82 -2.57 19.34
C LEU A 125 12.50 -4.08 19.35
N LYS A 126 13.51 -4.96 19.49
CA LYS A 126 13.31 -6.42 19.47
C LYS A 126 12.49 -6.98 20.64
N VAL A 127 12.51 -6.32 21.80
CA VAL A 127 11.76 -6.76 23.00
C VAL A 127 10.39 -6.09 23.01
N ALA A 128 10.33 -4.79 22.69
CA ALA A 128 9.11 -3.99 22.61
C ALA A 128 8.14 -4.35 21.45
N LEU A 129 8.50 -5.27 20.54
CA LEU A 129 7.60 -5.66 19.44
C LEU A 129 6.29 -6.30 19.94
N LYS A 130 6.28 -6.84 21.16
CA LYS A 130 5.09 -7.50 21.72
C LYS A 130 3.99 -6.50 22.10
N ASP A 131 4.37 -5.27 22.41
CA ASP A 131 3.44 -4.21 22.83
C ASP A 131 2.93 -3.39 21.65
N MET A 132 3.48 -3.64 20.46
CA MET A 132 3.13 -2.96 19.22
C MET A 132 2.08 -3.73 18.43
N SER A 133 1.18 -2.99 17.79
CA SER A 133 0.22 -3.56 16.85
C SER A 133 0.88 -3.84 15.50
N LEU A 134 0.60 -5.01 14.93
CA LEU A 134 1.10 -5.40 13.61
C LEU A 134 0.30 -4.73 12.50
N MET A 135 0.99 -4.16 11.53
CA MET A 135 0.42 -3.66 10.29
C MET A 135 1.16 -4.30 9.10
N VAL A 136 0.42 -4.84 8.13
CA VAL A 136 0.99 -5.62 7.04
C VAL A 136 0.70 -4.95 5.70
N LEU A 137 1.76 -4.55 5.00
CA LEU A 137 1.68 -4.10 3.62
C LEU A 137 1.77 -5.30 2.69
N ARG A 138 0.70 -5.55 1.93
CA ARG A 138 0.61 -6.65 0.96
C ARG A 138 0.58 -6.08 -0.45
N THR A 139 1.53 -6.50 -1.28
CA THR A 139 1.65 -6.07 -2.68
C THR A 139 1.55 -7.26 -3.62
N ARG A 140 0.88 -7.06 -4.77
CA ARG A 140 0.91 -7.96 -5.91
C ARG A 140 1.07 -7.17 -7.22
N GLY A 141 2.19 -7.35 -7.90
CA GLY A 141 2.46 -6.63 -9.14
C GLY A 141 3.67 -7.14 -9.96
N PRO A 142 4.27 -6.30 -10.81
CA PRO A 142 5.46 -6.64 -11.60
C PRO A 142 6.68 -6.97 -10.73
N ALA A 143 7.78 -7.43 -11.32
CA ALA A 143 9.02 -7.69 -10.58
C ALA A 143 9.64 -6.39 -10.04
N GLU A 144 9.53 -5.29 -10.78
CA GLU A 144 10.02 -3.97 -10.41
C GLU A 144 8.98 -2.90 -10.72
N LEU A 145 9.01 -1.78 -9.99
CA LEU A 145 8.20 -0.60 -10.35
C LEU A 145 8.80 0.08 -11.59
N PRO A 146 7.97 0.72 -12.43
CA PRO A 146 8.48 1.54 -13.52
C PRO A 146 9.42 2.65 -13.02
N GLU A 147 10.37 3.06 -13.86
CA GLU A 147 11.32 4.13 -13.53
C GLU A 147 10.60 5.41 -13.10
N GLY A 148 11.10 6.05 -12.03
CA GLY A 148 10.52 7.26 -11.44
C GLY A 148 9.49 7.00 -10.35
N TYR A 149 8.95 5.77 -10.25
CA TYR A 149 7.93 5.44 -9.27
C TYR A 149 8.50 4.77 -8.03
N LYS A 150 7.91 5.09 -6.88
CA LYS A 150 8.36 4.65 -5.57
C LYS A 150 7.14 4.38 -4.71
N LEU A 151 7.22 3.34 -3.89
CA LEU A 151 6.26 3.12 -2.84
C LEU A 151 6.68 3.93 -1.60
N ALA A 152 5.73 4.62 -0.98
CA ALA A 152 5.99 5.39 0.23
C ALA A 152 4.83 5.24 1.20
N MET A 153 5.15 5.24 2.49
CA MET A 153 4.16 5.43 3.55
C MET A 153 4.18 6.88 3.99
N HIS A 154 3.05 7.36 4.48
CA HIS A 154 2.91 8.71 5.01
C HIS A 154 1.95 8.70 6.20
N ILE A 155 2.06 9.75 7.00
CA ILE A 155 1.18 10.06 8.13
C ILE A 155 0.97 11.57 8.17
N SER A 156 -0.17 12.02 8.71
CA SER A 156 -0.41 13.44 8.93
C SER A 156 0.49 13.98 10.06
N GLN A 157 0.74 15.29 10.11
CA GLN A 157 1.53 15.89 11.18
C GLN A 157 0.87 15.69 12.56
N GLY A 158 -0.46 15.75 12.64
CA GLY A 158 -1.20 15.57 13.89
C GLY A 158 -1.07 14.14 14.42
N ASP A 159 -1.33 13.15 13.56
CA ASP A 159 -1.27 11.74 13.97
C ASP A 159 0.17 11.33 14.31
N ALA A 160 1.18 11.98 13.69
CA ALA A 160 2.59 11.72 13.97
C ALA A 160 3.03 12.14 15.39
N GLU A 161 2.24 12.95 16.09
CA GLU A 161 2.40 13.23 17.52
C GLU A 161 1.83 12.12 18.41
N SER A 162 0.95 11.29 17.84
CA SER A 162 0.21 10.25 18.55
C SER A 162 0.73 8.83 18.27
N VAL A 163 1.43 8.58 17.16
CA VAL A 163 1.92 7.24 16.80
C VAL A 163 3.32 7.24 16.21
N ARG A 164 3.99 6.08 16.30
CA ARG A 164 5.21 5.79 15.52
C ARG A 164 5.10 4.46 14.82
N VAL A 165 5.73 4.38 13.66
CA VAL A 165 5.74 3.17 12.84
C VAL A 165 7.17 2.70 12.64
N PHE A 166 7.38 1.42 12.96
CA PHE A 166 8.66 0.77 12.92
C PHE A 166 8.69 -0.34 11.89
N ARG A 167 9.89 -0.69 11.45
CA ARG A 167 10.17 -1.92 10.70
C ARG A 167 11.41 -2.60 11.24
N LYS A 168 11.39 -3.93 11.29
CA LYS A 168 12.49 -4.73 11.85
C LYS A 168 13.88 -4.39 11.28
N ASP A 169 13.97 -4.19 9.96
CA ASP A 169 15.24 -3.90 9.28
C ASP A 169 15.55 -2.41 9.18
N TYR A 170 14.55 -1.55 9.44
CA TYR A 170 14.65 -0.09 9.39
C TYR A 170 13.83 0.47 10.55
N PRO A 171 14.48 0.66 11.73
CA PRO A 171 13.76 0.74 12.99
C PRO A 171 12.70 1.83 12.95
N LEU A 172 12.99 3.05 12.50
CA LEU A 172 12.00 4.11 12.41
C LEU A 172 11.57 4.39 10.96
N VAL A 173 10.27 4.24 10.68
CA VAL A 173 9.68 4.49 9.36
C VAL A 173 8.86 5.77 9.35
N LEU A 174 7.95 5.95 10.31
CA LEU A 174 7.16 7.18 10.47
C LEU A 174 7.20 7.67 11.92
N SER A 175 7.30 8.99 12.09
CA SER A 175 7.29 9.70 13.37
C SER A 175 6.97 11.19 13.15
N SER A 176 6.88 11.96 14.22
CA SER A 176 6.78 13.43 14.18
C SER A 176 7.91 14.12 13.39
N GLU A 177 9.08 13.48 13.29
CA GLU A 177 10.23 13.97 12.49
C GLU A 177 10.25 13.41 11.06
N VAL A 178 9.52 12.32 10.81
CA VAL A 178 9.50 11.59 9.53
C VAL A 178 8.05 11.32 9.12
N LEU A 179 7.41 12.31 8.51
CA LEU A 179 6.01 12.20 8.07
C LEU A 179 5.81 11.32 6.83
N SER A 180 6.89 11.07 6.07
CA SER A 180 6.84 10.18 4.91
C SER A 180 8.17 9.50 4.68
N LYS A 181 8.11 8.22 4.30
CA LYS A 181 9.28 7.41 4.01
C LYS A 181 9.03 6.48 2.82
N LYS A 182 10.01 6.42 1.94
CA LYS A 182 10.05 5.42 0.87
C LYS A 182 10.19 4.02 1.48
N VAL A 183 9.37 3.10 1.02
CA VAL A 183 9.45 1.69 1.38
C VAL A 183 9.84 0.86 0.15
N PRO A 184 10.65 -0.21 0.32
CA PRO A 184 11.02 -1.11 -0.75
C PRO A 184 9.79 -1.73 -1.40
N TYR A 185 9.84 -1.83 -2.72
CA TYR A 185 8.95 -2.68 -3.47
C TYR A 185 9.67 -4.00 -3.75
N LEU A 186 9.10 -5.12 -3.31
CA LEU A 186 9.74 -6.43 -3.42
C LEU A 186 9.37 -7.18 -4.70
N GLY A 187 8.41 -6.65 -5.47
CA GLY A 187 7.91 -7.29 -6.68
C GLY A 187 7.06 -8.52 -6.42
N GLY A 188 6.40 -9.00 -7.48
CA GLY A 188 5.59 -10.22 -7.43
C GLY A 188 4.51 -10.13 -6.35
N SER A 189 4.30 -11.22 -5.59
CA SER A 189 3.42 -11.25 -4.42
C SER A 189 4.28 -11.19 -3.16
N ALA A 190 4.17 -10.11 -2.39
CA ALA A 190 5.01 -9.87 -1.22
C ALA A 190 4.19 -9.32 -0.04
N GLU A 191 4.66 -9.60 1.18
CA GLU A 191 4.14 -9.03 2.42
C GLU A 191 5.30 -8.39 3.20
N MET A 192 5.01 -7.27 3.85
CA MET A 192 5.97 -6.52 4.66
C MET A 192 5.33 -6.07 5.96
N ASN A 193 5.99 -6.39 7.07
CA ASN A 193 5.49 -6.12 8.41
C ASN A 193 6.01 -4.78 8.93
N PHE A 194 5.09 -4.04 9.52
CA PHE A 194 5.33 -2.83 10.28
C PHE A 194 4.76 -3.00 11.69
N TYR A 195 5.36 -2.32 12.64
CA TYR A 195 4.97 -2.37 14.04
C TYR A 195 4.62 -0.96 14.47
N VAL A 196 3.44 -0.80 15.07
CA VAL A 196 2.89 0.52 15.40
C VAL A 196 2.74 0.61 16.91
N GLU A 197 3.10 1.75 17.48
CA GLU A 197 2.84 2.06 18.88
C GLU A 197 2.13 3.40 19.01
N GLY A 198 1.31 3.54 20.04
CA GLY A 198 0.76 4.83 20.48
C GLY A 198 1.72 5.57 21.41
N LEU A 199 1.72 6.90 21.34
CA LEU A 199 2.57 7.80 22.14
C LEU A 199 1.80 8.55 23.22
N ARG A 200 0.49 8.68 23.07
CA ARG A 200 -0.39 9.37 24.02
C ARG A 200 -1.74 8.67 24.13
N PHE A 201 -2.33 8.78 25.31
CA PHE A 201 -3.71 8.36 25.54
C PHE A 201 -4.68 9.40 24.96
N SER A 202 -5.93 8.98 24.73
CA SER A 202 -7.03 9.91 24.49
C SER A 202 -7.10 10.94 25.63
N ASP A 203 -7.33 12.19 25.28
CA ASP A 203 -7.41 13.33 26.18
C ASP A 203 -8.39 14.37 25.61
N LYS A 204 -8.57 15.52 26.28
CA LYS A 204 -9.51 16.57 25.88
C LYS A 204 -9.32 17.06 24.44
N ASP A 205 -8.09 17.00 23.93
CA ASP A 205 -7.67 17.44 22.59
C ASP A 205 -7.45 16.26 21.61
N PHE A 206 -7.66 15.01 22.05
CA PHE A 206 -7.42 13.82 21.23
C PHE A 206 -8.44 12.72 21.58
N ASP A 207 -9.34 12.40 20.67
CA ASP A 207 -10.37 11.38 20.91
C ASP A 207 -9.82 9.94 20.85
N GLY A 208 -8.62 9.74 20.32
CA GLY A 208 -7.96 8.45 20.19
C GLY A 208 -7.83 7.95 18.75
N LEU A 209 -8.32 8.70 17.75
CA LEU A 209 -8.25 8.35 16.33
C LEU A 209 -7.51 9.41 15.49
#